data_AF-A0A1I0FIP6-F1
#
_entry.id   AF-A0A1I0FIP6-F1
#
_cell.length_a   1.000
_cell.length_b   1.000
_cell.length_c   1.000
_cell.angle_alpha   90.00
_cell.angle_beta   90.00
_cell.angle_gamma   90.00
#
_symmetry.space_group_name_H-M   'P 1'
#
loop_
_entity.id
_entity.type
_entity.pdbx_description
1 polymer ?
#
loop_
_entity_poly.entity_id
_entity_poly.type
_entity_poly.pdbx_seq_one_letter_code
_entity_poly.pdbx_strand_id
1 'polypeptide(L)'
;MSNQLIVLNKDEDTISIVNLETSKVIKTIETDHNPHEVVITPDGKKTYVACSLGNKIDIIDNETFEIVNRIEHPEFNFPHGVGLTNDGNKLYLASTYSEKVFIINTEKDEIEKVIPTNQKLSHMISFSPGGETVFIPNIGSNNITVMNVQKEEIVTHFPVGPGPEGVAVHPDGKHLYVANQDDDTMHVIDIETLEVLHKRRVGHIPVRLVFSPDGKYALIANRGSNDVSVIDTKQKINGIERPWEIKRIPVGIWAGGIVFNNDGSYAYVANNKTNDISVINMKTLKEENRIDVGIHPDGIAYL
;
A
#
# COMPACT_ATOMS: atom_id res chain seq x y z
N MET A 1 2.98 -4.41 -22.70
CA MET A 1 2.90 -4.40 -21.22
C MET A 1 1.55 -4.99 -20.89
N SER A 2 1.52 -5.97 -20.01
CA SER A 2 0.27 -6.51 -19.47
C SER A 2 -0.60 -5.35 -18.97
N ASN A 3 -1.90 -5.48 -19.15
CA ASN A 3 -2.90 -4.58 -18.56
C ASN A 3 -3.68 -5.45 -17.57
N GLN A 4 -3.00 -5.81 -16.48
CA GLN A 4 -3.46 -6.82 -15.54
C GLN A 4 -3.45 -6.29 -14.11
N LEU A 5 -4.29 -6.89 -13.27
CA LEU A 5 -4.21 -6.70 -11.82
C LEU A 5 -3.82 -8.02 -11.17
N ILE A 6 -2.95 -7.93 -10.16
CA ILE A 6 -2.69 -8.98 -9.19
C ILE A 6 -3.49 -8.62 -7.94
N VAL A 7 -4.42 -9.48 -7.53
CA VAL A 7 -5.35 -9.19 -6.44
C VAL A 7 -5.32 -10.33 -5.42
N LEU A 8 -5.02 -10.00 -4.18
CA LEU A 8 -4.86 -10.96 -3.10
C LEU A 8 -6.21 -11.21 -2.41
N ASN A 9 -6.66 -12.47 -2.38
CA ASN A 9 -7.92 -12.91 -1.79
C ASN A 9 -7.63 -13.58 -0.44
N LYS A 10 -7.87 -12.85 0.65
CA LYS A 10 -7.32 -13.16 1.99
C LYS A 10 -7.86 -14.42 2.64
N ASP A 11 -9.12 -14.76 2.41
CA ASP A 11 -9.79 -15.85 3.12
C ASP A 11 -9.85 -17.14 2.28
N GLU A 12 -9.46 -17.07 1.01
CA GLU A 12 -9.29 -18.22 0.13
C GLU A 12 -7.83 -18.62 -0.04
N ASP A 13 -6.88 -17.85 0.52
CA ASP A 13 -5.45 -18.06 0.33
C ASP A 13 -5.08 -18.14 -1.16
N THR A 14 -5.59 -17.20 -1.95
CA THR A 14 -5.33 -17.15 -3.40
C THR A 14 -5.01 -15.75 -3.92
N ILE A 15 -4.49 -15.72 -5.15
CA ILE A 15 -4.34 -14.54 -5.98
C ILE A 15 -5.23 -14.68 -7.20
N SER A 16 -5.96 -13.61 -7.53
CA SER A 16 -6.66 -13.45 -8.79
C SER A 16 -5.81 -12.61 -9.74
N ILE A 17 -5.46 -13.18 -10.90
CA ILE A 17 -4.88 -12.44 -12.03
C ILE A 17 -6.03 -11.97 -12.90
N VAL A 18 -6.27 -10.66 -12.95
CA VAL A 18 -7.38 -10.04 -13.67
C VAL A 18 -6.88 -9.43 -14.97
N ASN A 19 -7.52 -9.76 -16.09
CA ASN A 19 -7.32 -9.05 -17.35
C ASN A 19 -8.28 -7.86 -17.44
N LEU A 20 -7.74 -6.64 -17.56
CA LEU A 20 -8.54 -5.42 -17.52
C LEU A 20 -9.31 -5.13 -18.82
N GLU A 21 -8.84 -5.63 -19.96
CA GLU A 21 -9.56 -5.49 -21.24
C GLU A 21 -10.88 -6.27 -21.25
N THR A 22 -10.87 -7.45 -20.63
CA THR A 22 -12.03 -8.34 -20.55
C THR A 22 -12.79 -8.24 -19.22
N SER A 23 -12.20 -7.56 -18.23
CA SER A 23 -12.72 -7.47 -16.85
C SER A 23 -13.01 -8.84 -16.24
N LYS A 24 -12.07 -9.79 -16.38
CA LYS A 24 -12.21 -11.18 -15.91
C LYS A 24 -10.94 -11.68 -15.24
N VAL A 25 -11.13 -12.53 -14.22
CA VAL A 25 -10.06 -13.38 -13.69
C VAL A 25 -9.66 -14.39 -14.76
N ILE A 26 -8.38 -14.41 -15.13
CA ILE A 26 -7.81 -15.31 -16.13
C ILE A 26 -6.95 -16.42 -15.52
N LYS A 27 -6.52 -16.25 -14.28
CA LYS A 27 -5.76 -17.25 -13.52
C LYS A 27 -5.96 -17.03 -12.02
N THR A 28 -6.05 -18.13 -11.29
CA THR A 28 -6.04 -18.15 -9.81
C THR A 28 -4.81 -18.92 -9.36
N ILE A 29 -4.08 -18.38 -8.38
CA ILE A 29 -2.85 -18.98 -7.84
C ILE A 29 -3.08 -19.23 -6.34
N GLU A 30 -2.89 -20.44 -5.86
CA GLU A 30 -2.92 -20.75 -4.43
C GLU A 30 -1.66 -20.22 -3.74
N THR A 31 -1.81 -19.52 -2.63
CA THR A 31 -0.72 -18.96 -1.82
C THR A 31 -0.60 -19.65 -0.47
N ASP A 32 0.36 -19.22 0.34
CA ASP A 32 0.28 -19.43 1.78
C ASP A 32 -0.84 -18.56 2.42
N HIS A 33 -1.05 -18.70 3.72
CA HIS A 33 -2.25 -18.22 4.39
C HIS A 33 -2.32 -16.70 4.52
N ASN A 34 -3.47 -16.14 4.18
CA ASN A 34 -3.83 -14.73 4.28
C ASN A 34 -2.89 -13.79 3.49
N PRO A 35 -2.85 -13.89 2.15
CA PRO A 35 -2.08 -12.97 1.32
C PRO A 35 -2.64 -11.56 1.49
N HIS A 36 -1.85 -10.63 2.00
CA HIS A 36 -2.35 -9.32 2.47
C HIS A 36 -1.76 -8.13 1.71
N GLU A 37 -0.46 -8.15 1.40
CA GLU A 37 0.23 -7.06 0.69
C GLU A 37 1.09 -7.62 -0.44
N VAL A 38 1.19 -6.85 -1.51
CA VAL A 38 1.85 -7.26 -2.74
C VAL A 38 2.70 -6.12 -3.31
N VAL A 39 3.89 -6.48 -3.81
CA VAL A 39 4.75 -5.59 -4.61
C VAL A 39 5.33 -6.34 -5.81
N ILE A 40 5.51 -5.62 -6.90
CA ILE A 40 6.06 -6.12 -8.16
C ILE A 40 7.45 -5.53 -8.35
N THR A 41 8.42 -6.31 -8.82
CA THR A 41 9.75 -5.79 -9.13
C THR A 41 9.70 -4.73 -10.22
N PRO A 42 10.61 -3.73 -10.21
CA PRO A 42 10.60 -2.67 -11.22
C PRO A 42 10.68 -3.16 -12.68
N ASP A 43 11.29 -4.33 -12.92
CA ASP A 43 11.36 -4.97 -14.23
C ASP A 43 10.09 -5.77 -14.60
N GLY A 44 9.12 -5.86 -13.69
CA GLY A 44 7.85 -6.56 -13.85
C GLY A 44 7.93 -8.08 -13.74
N LYS A 45 9.10 -8.67 -13.47
CA LYS A 45 9.30 -10.13 -13.60
C LYS A 45 8.91 -10.93 -12.36
N LYS A 46 9.07 -10.38 -11.16
CA LYS A 46 8.71 -11.05 -9.90
C LYS A 46 7.63 -10.28 -9.15
N THR A 47 6.80 -11.02 -8.44
CA THR A 47 5.85 -10.47 -7.45
C THR A 47 6.13 -11.08 -6.09
N TYR A 48 6.22 -10.25 -5.06
CA TYR A 48 6.36 -10.66 -3.66
C TYR A 48 5.04 -10.43 -2.93
N VAL A 49 4.56 -11.45 -2.21
CA VAL A 49 3.27 -11.44 -1.51
C VAL A 49 3.46 -11.78 -0.05
N ALA A 50 3.19 -10.83 0.84
CA ALA A 50 3.20 -11.08 2.28
C ALA A 50 1.95 -11.88 2.68
N CYS A 51 2.16 -13.11 3.15
CA CYS A 51 1.12 -14.01 3.64
C CYS A 51 1.09 -13.93 5.17
N SER A 52 0.22 -13.07 5.70
CA SER A 52 0.25 -12.62 7.09
C SER A 52 0.00 -13.73 8.10
N LEU A 53 -0.96 -14.63 7.84
CA LEU A 53 -1.23 -15.76 8.75
C LEU A 53 -0.31 -16.95 8.47
N GLY A 54 0.20 -17.05 7.25
CA GLY A 54 1.21 -18.04 6.86
C GLY A 54 2.58 -17.79 7.49
N ASN A 55 2.84 -16.54 7.91
CA ASN A 55 4.16 -16.05 8.31
C ASN A 55 5.21 -16.35 7.23
N LYS A 56 4.88 -16.04 5.98
CA LYS A 56 5.78 -16.20 4.81
C LYS A 56 5.64 -15.05 3.82
N ILE A 57 6.60 -14.95 2.91
CA ILE A 57 6.46 -14.21 1.66
C ILE A 57 6.49 -15.21 0.51
N ASP A 58 5.43 -15.24 -0.29
CA ASP A 58 5.40 -16.00 -1.55
C ASP A 58 6.04 -15.18 -2.67
N ILE A 59 6.84 -15.84 -3.51
CA ILE A 59 7.54 -15.23 -4.64
C ILE A 59 7.03 -15.85 -5.93
N ILE A 60 6.50 -15.02 -6.81
CA ILE A 60 5.82 -15.42 -8.03
C ILE A 60 6.61 -14.94 -9.24
N ASP A 61 6.78 -15.81 -10.22
CA ASP A 61 7.25 -15.46 -11.55
C ASP A 61 6.06 -14.93 -12.39
N ASN A 62 6.16 -13.71 -12.92
CA ASN A 62 5.06 -13.06 -13.64
C ASN A 62 4.96 -13.49 -15.12
N GLU A 63 5.91 -14.25 -15.65
CA GLU A 63 5.80 -14.88 -16.97
C GLU A 63 4.96 -16.16 -16.88
N THR A 64 5.19 -16.97 -15.85
CA THR A 64 4.50 -18.27 -15.68
C THR A 64 3.30 -18.19 -14.73
N PHE A 65 3.25 -17.18 -13.86
CA PHE A 65 2.33 -17.07 -12.72
C PHE A 65 2.39 -18.32 -11.82
N GLU A 66 3.60 -18.73 -11.48
CA GLU A 66 3.87 -19.83 -10.55
C GLU A 66 4.66 -19.31 -9.34
N ILE A 67 4.42 -19.89 -8.16
CA ILE A 67 5.24 -19.62 -6.98
C ILE A 67 6.56 -20.34 -7.16
N VAL A 68 7.65 -19.58 -7.29
CA VAL A 68 9.00 -20.09 -7.52
C VAL A 68 9.81 -20.25 -6.24
N ASN A 69 9.45 -19.51 -5.18
CA ASN A 69 10.13 -19.60 -3.89
C ASN A 69 9.24 -19.04 -2.75
N ARG A 70 9.62 -19.32 -1.50
CA ARG A 70 9.01 -18.77 -0.28
C ARG A 70 10.07 -18.36 0.71
N ILE A 71 9.89 -17.19 1.32
CA ILE A 71 10.75 -16.68 2.40
C ILE A 71 10.01 -16.86 3.73
N GLU A 72 10.68 -17.41 4.72
CA GLU A 72 10.19 -17.54 6.10
C GLU A 72 11.26 -17.14 7.10
N HIS A 73 10.84 -16.76 8.30
CA HIS A 73 11.75 -16.44 9.40
C HIS A 73 11.12 -16.77 10.75
N PRO A 74 11.87 -17.28 11.74
CA PRO A 74 11.33 -17.60 13.06
C PRO A 74 10.71 -16.41 13.80
N GLU A 75 11.13 -15.20 13.43
CA GLU A 75 10.65 -13.94 14.03
C GLU A 75 9.55 -13.25 13.20
N PHE A 76 9.12 -13.85 12.07
CA PHE A 76 7.91 -13.39 11.39
C PHE A 76 6.72 -13.62 12.31
N ASN A 77 5.97 -12.55 12.52
CA ASN A 77 4.70 -12.58 13.22
C ASN A 77 3.78 -11.57 12.56
N PHE A 78 2.94 -12.06 11.66
CA PHE A 78 2.09 -11.26 10.78
C PHE A 78 2.90 -10.34 9.85
N PRO A 79 3.66 -10.91 8.89
CA PRO A 79 4.28 -10.12 7.82
C PRO A 79 3.19 -9.37 7.06
N HIS A 80 3.36 -8.07 6.90
CA HIS A 80 2.33 -7.19 6.35
C HIS A 80 2.91 -6.27 5.28
N GLY A 81 3.18 -5.01 5.58
CA GLY A 81 3.66 -4.03 4.62
C GLY A 81 4.96 -4.47 3.95
N VAL A 82 4.95 -4.47 2.63
CA VAL A 82 6.11 -4.74 1.78
C VAL A 82 6.40 -3.55 0.88
N GLY A 83 7.68 -3.30 0.60
CA GLY A 83 8.13 -2.26 -0.32
C GLY A 83 9.50 -2.58 -0.91
N LEU A 84 9.73 -2.22 -2.17
CA LEU A 84 10.98 -2.48 -2.88
C LEU A 84 11.80 -1.20 -3.03
N THR A 85 13.13 -1.34 -3.02
CA THR A 85 14.03 -0.30 -3.52
C THR A 85 13.80 -0.07 -5.01
N ASN A 86 14.10 1.14 -5.49
CA ASN A 86 13.87 1.53 -6.90
C ASN A 86 14.62 0.65 -7.92
N ASP A 87 15.77 0.09 -7.52
CA ASP A 87 16.54 -0.86 -8.33
C ASP A 87 16.01 -2.30 -8.24
N GLY A 88 15.05 -2.56 -7.35
CA GLY A 88 14.44 -3.85 -7.11
C GLY A 88 15.33 -4.82 -6.30
N ASN A 89 16.53 -4.41 -5.88
CA ASN A 89 17.51 -5.31 -5.27
C ASN A 89 17.18 -5.68 -3.82
N LYS A 90 16.38 -4.86 -3.13
CA LYS A 90 16.00 -5.08 -1.74
C LYS A 90 14.51 -4.92 -1.51
N LEU A 91 13.95 -5.88 -0.79
CA LEU A 91 12.59 -5.86 -0.27
C LEU A 91 12.64 -5.54 1.23
N TYR A 92 11.85 -4.55 1.63
CA TYR A 92 11.62 -4.19 3.03
C TYR A 92 10.26 -4.75 3.42
N LEU A 93 10.20 -5.46 4.54
CA LEU A 93 8.99 -6.02 5.11
C LEU A 93 8.83 -5.51 6.54
N ALA A 94 7.71 -4.90 6.87
CA ALA A 94 7.27 -4.70 8.24
C ALA A 94 6.43 -5.90 8.70
N SER A 95 6.72 -6.41 9.90
CA SER A 95 5.96 -7.49 10.51
C SER A 95 5.26 -6.98 11.77
N THR A 96 3.93 -6.98 11.72
CA THR A 96 3.06 -6.19 12.59
C THR A 96 3.23 -6.52 14.06
N TYR A 97 3.24 -7.80 14.41
CA TYR A 97 3.31 -8.20 15.81
C TYR A 97 4.74 -8.50 16.29
N SER A 98 5.73 -8.48 15.41
CA SER A 98 7.15 -8.66 15.80
C SER A 98 7.86 -7.36 16.11
N GLU A 99 7.25 -6.20 15.80
CA GLU A 99 7.82 -4.86 15.95
C GLU A 99 9.14 -4.71 15.17
N LYS A 100 9.29 -5.39 14.04
CA LYS A 100 10.53 -5.47 13.26
C LYS A 100 10.33 -5.15 11.79
N VAL A 101 11.42 -4.69 11.19
CA VAL A 101 11.60 -4.57 9.75
C VAL A 101 12.64 -5.57 9.31
N PHE A 102 12.34 -6.28 8.23
CA PHE A 102 13.22 -7.23 7.59
C PHE A 102 13.68 -6.65 6.26
N ILE A 103 14.98 -6.72 6.00
CA ILE A 103 15.58 -6.35 4.71
C ILE A 103 16.00 -7.64 4.03
N ILE A 104 15.47 -7.85 2.83
CA ILE A 104 15.59 -9.08 2.05
C ILE A 104 16.29 -8.75 0.73
N ASN A 105 17.29 -9.56 0.38
CA ASN A 105 17.93 -9.55 -0.93
C ASN A 105 17.04 -10.25 -1.95
N THR A 106 16.65 -9.58 -3.05
CA THR A 106 15.72 -10.15 -4.05
C THR A 106 16.39 -10.99 -5.14
N GLU A 107 17.72 -10.88 -5.27
CA GLU A 107 18.50 -11.75 -6.16
C GLU A 107 18.61 -13.16 -5.56
N LYS A 108 18.84 -13.23 -4.25
CA LYS A 108 18.99 -14.48 -3.50
C LYS A 108 17.71 -14.96 -2.83
N ASP A 109 16.73 -14.08 -2.69
CA ASP A 109 15.50 -14.31 -1.92
C ASP A 109 15.82 -14.69 -0.45
N GLU A 110 16.78 -13.98 0.17
CA GLU A 110 17.29 -14.24 1.52
C GLU A 110 17.18 -12.99 2.41
N ILE A 111 16.87 -13.18 3.69
CA ILE A 111 16.87 -12.09 4.69
C ILE A 111 18.32 -11.72 5.03
N GLU A 112 18.68 -10.46 4.80
CA GLU A 112 20.01 -9.91 5.12
C GLU A 112 20.05 -9.27 6.51
N LYS A 113 18.94 -8.65 6.93
CA LYS A 113 18.90 -7.87 8.16
C LYS A 113 17.54 -7.90 8.83
N VAL A 114 17.55 -7.91 10.16
CA VAL A 114 16.37 -7.78 11.01
C VAL A 114 16.61 -6.59 11.93
N ILE A 115 15.74 -5.59 11.87
CA ILE A 115 15.88 -4.33 12.61
C ILE A 115 14.67 -4.16 13.52
N PRO A 116 14.85 -4.12 14.85
CA PRO A 116 13.75 -3.84 15.77
C PRO A 116 13.35 -2.37 15.67
N THR A 117 12.08 -2.12 15.35
CA THR A 117 11.49 -0.78 15.43
C THR A 117 11.22 -0.38 16.88
N ASN A 118 10.97 -1.36 17.75
CA ASN A 118 10.47 -1.15 19.13
C ASN A 118 9.20 -0.29 19.16
N GLN A 119 8.40 -0.37 18.09
CA GLN A 119 7.11 0.31 17.95
C GLN A 119 6.01 -0.74 17.78
N LYS A 120 4.85 -0.47 18.37
CA LYS A 120 3.72 -1.40 18.34
C LYS A 120 3.02 -1.34 16.99
N LEU A 121 2.77 -2.52 16.42
CA LEU A 121 1.99 -2.69 15.19
C LEU A 121 2.59 -1.93 13.99
N SER A 122 3.90 -2.08 13.76
CA SER A 122 4.58 -1.58 12.57
C SER A 122 3.96 -2.20 11.31
N HIS A 123 3.39 -1.39 10.43
CA HIS A 123 2.41 -1.89 9.46
C HIS A 123 2.89 -1.76 8.01
N MET A 124 2.65 -0.63 7.35
CA MET A 124 2.98 -0.40 5.94
C MET A 124 4.45 -0.05 5.71
N ILE A 125 4.91 -0.11 4.46
CA ILE A 125 6.22 0.40 4.02
C ILE A 125 5.98 1.42 2.90
N SER A 126 6.50 2.65 3.05
CA SER A 126 6.50 3.65 1.98
C SER A 126 7.88 4.24 1.78
N PHE A 127 8.44 4.10 0.58
CA PHE A 127 9.69 4.73 0.18
C PHE A 127 9.47 6.19 -0.24
N SER A 128 10.50 7.04 -0.07
CA SER A 128 10.61 8.30 -0.80
C SER A 128 10.80 8.01 -2.30
N PRO A 129 10.41 8.93 -3.22
CA PRO A 129 10.57 8.71 -4.66
C PRO A 129 12.00 8.40 -5.10
N GLY A 130 13.01 8.98 -4.44
CA GLY A 130 14.42 8.68 -4.72
C GLY A 130 14.92 7.38 -4.07
N GLY A 131 14.13 6.76 -3.19
CA GLY A 131 14.44 5.49 -2.53
C GLY A 131 15.42 5.60 -1.37
N GLU A 132 15.74 6.81 -0.88
CA GLU A 132 16.72 7.03 0.19
C GLU A 132 16.15 6.87 1.60
N THR A 133 14.84 7.06 1.75
CA THR A 133 14.14 7.06 3.04
C THR A 133 12.92 6.15 2.99
N VAL A 134 12.68 5.40 4.06
CA VAL A 134 11.48 4.59 4.27
C VAL A 134 10.70 5.12 5.47
N PHE A 135 9.39 5.24 5.31
CA PHE A 135 8.43 5.61 6.34
C PHE A 135 7.51 4.43 6.66
N ILE A 136 7.37 4.13 7.94
CA ILE A 136 6.65 2.95 8.44
C ILE A 136 5.70 3.42 9.54
N PRO A 137 4.37 3.38 9.31
CA PRO A 137 3.42 3.74 10.31
C PRO A 137 3.30 2.62 11.34
N ASN A 138 3.28 3.02 12.61
CA ASN A 138 3.16 2.11 13.72
C ASN A 138 1.80 2.36 14.37
N ILE A 139 0.80 1.55 14.00
CA ILE A 139 -0.61 1.76 14.35
C ILE A 139 -0.76 1.91 15.87
N GLY A 140 -0.16 1.00 16.63
CA GLY A 140 -0.30 0.95 18.09
C GLY A 140 0.56 1.96 18.85
N SER A 141 1.52 2.61 18.18
CA SER A 141 2.38 3.64 18.76
C SER A 141 1.99 5.08 18.36
N ASN A 142 1.04 5.26 17.44
CA ASN A 142 0.60 6.58 16.94
C ASN A 142 1.76 7.44 16.40
N ASN A 143 2.74 6.81 15.76
CA ASN A 143 3.94 7.46 15.23
C ASN A 143 4.39 6.81 13.92
N ILE A 144 5.35 7.44 13.25
CA ILE A 144 6.01 6.93 12.06
C ILE A 144 7.47 6.63 12.40
N THR A 145 7.99 5.48 11.99
CA THR A 145 9.42 5.16 11.96
C THR A 145 10.02 5.67 10.66
N VAL A 146 11.16 6.36 10.73
CA VAL A 146 11.94 6.83 9.58
C VAL A 146 13.24 6.04 9.50
N MET A 147 13.48 5.40 8.37
CA MET A 147 14.70 4.63 8.11
C MET A 147 15.50 5.22 6.95
N ASN A 148 16.82 5.24 7.09
CA ASN A 148 17.75 5.55 6.00
C ASN A 148 18.08 4.25 5.25
N VAL A 149 17.84 4.23 3.94
CA VAL A 149 18.01 3.01 3.12
C VAL A 149 19.47 2.69 2.87
N GLN A 150 20.34 3.69 2.67
CA GLN A 150 21.76 3.47 2.40
C GLN A 150 22.49 2.88 3.61
N LYS A 151 22.17 3.36 4.80
CA LYS A 151 22.77 2.91 6.06
C LYS A 151 22.02 1.74 6.69
N GLU A 152 20.80 1.48 6.22
CA GLU A 152 19.88 0.47 6.74
C GLU A 152 19.67 0.63 8.25
N GLU A 153 19.39 1.84 8.68
CA GLU A 153 19.22 2.18 10.10
C GLU A 153 17.95 3.00 10.32
N ILE A 154 17.33 2.82 11.49
CA ILE A 154 16.28 3.72 11.96
C ILE A 154 16.95 5.02 12.37
N VAL A 155 16.50 6.12 11.77
CA VAL A 155 16.98 7.47 12.06
C VAL A 155 16.22 8.06 13.23
N THR A 156 14.89 7.94 13.22
CA THR A 156 14.01 8.52 14.24
C THR A 156 12.62 7.92 14.20
N HIS A 157 11.82 8.27 15.21
CA HIS A 157 10.36 8.16 15.18
C HIS A 157 9.75 9.53 15.44
N PHE A 158 8.62 9.85 14.81
CA PHE A 158 7.91 11.11 15.08
C PHE A 158 6.39 10.88 15.18
N PRO A 159 5.69 11.61 16.08
CA PRO A 159 4.28 11.37 16.35
C PRO A 159 3.39 11.86 15.21
N VAL A 160 2.27 11.16 15.00
CA VAL A 160 1.21 11.55 14.06
C VAL A 160 -0.16 11.44 14.72
N GLY A 161 -1.24 11.25 13.94
CA GLY A 161 -2.57 11.02 14.52
C GLY A 161 -2.72 9.59 15.04
N PRO A 162 -3.84 9.29 15.72
CA PRO A 162 -4.13 7.95 16.24
C PRO A 162 -4.35 6.89 15.14
N GLY A 163 -3.74 5.72 15.31
CA GLY A 163 -3.88 4.59 14.39
C GLY A 163 -3.39 4.86 12.96
N PRO A 164 -2.16 5.37 12.75
CA PRO A 164 -1.66 5.61 11.40
C PRO A 164 -1.53 4.28 10.66
N GLU A 165 -2.13 4.14 9.49
CA GLU A 165 -2.05 2.93 8.65
C GLU A 165 -1.70 3.26 7.21
N GLY A 166 -2.54 4.06 6.54
CA GLY A 166 -2.27 4.51 5.19
C GLY A 166 -1.11 5.51 5.18
N VAL A 167 -0.02 5.20 4.49
CA VAL A 167 1.13 6.10 4.35
C VAL A 167 1.55 6.15 2.88
N ALA A 168 1.86 7.34 2.36
CA ALA A 168 2.60 7.47 1.11
C ALA A 168 3.38 8.78 1.07
N VAL A 169 4.54 8.74 0.41
CA VAL A 169 5.29 9.96 0.08
C VAL A 169 4.78 10.52 -1.25
N HIS A 170 4.50 11.81 -1.28
CA HIS A 170 4.10 12.50 -2.51
C HIS A 170 5.24 12.42 -3.55
N PRO A 171 4.95 12.30 -4.86
CA PRO A 171 5.97 12.27 -5.92
C PRO A 171 6.94 13.47 -5.97
N ASP A 172 6.71 14.51 -5.16
CA ASP A 172 7.62 15.67 -5.05
C ASP A 172 8.78 15.41 -4.08
N GLY A 173 8.72 14.31 -3.32
CA GLY A 173 9.71 13.91 -2.33
C GLY A 173 9.73 14.77 -1.06
N LYS A 174 8.79 15.71 -0.90
CA LYS A 174 8.79 16.70 0.19
C LYS A 174 7.71 16.45 1.22
N HIS A 175 6.60 15.84 0.79
CA HIS A 175 5.43 15.68 1.65
C HIS A 175 5.11 14.21 1.91
N LEU A 176 4.98 13.85 3.19
CA LEU A 176 4.43 12.57 3.62
C LEU A 176 2.95 12.74 3.96
N TYR A 177 2.11 11.88 3.42
CA TYR A 177 0.70 11.83 3.77
C TYR A 177 0.43 10.60 4.62
N VAL A 178 -0.26 10.80 5.74
CA VAL A 178 -0.59 9.75 6.70
C VAL A 178 -2.08 9.76 6.99
N ALA A 179 -2.73 8.64 6.76
CA ALA A 179 -4.13 8.40 7.09
C ALA A 179 -4.20 7.70 8.46
N ASN A 180 -4.91 8.34 9.39
CA ASN A 180 -5.04 7.97 10.79
C ASN A 180 -6.42 7.34 10.98
N GLN A 181 -6.45 6.01 11.14
CA GLN A 181 -7.69 5.25 11.02
C GLN A 181 -8.63 5.41 12.23
N ASP A 182 -8.08 5.78 13.39
CA ASP A 182 -8.83 5.85 14.65
C ASP A 182 -9.49 7.24 14.87
N ASP A 183 -9.16 8.25 14.05
CA ASP A 183 -9.73 9.60 14.16
C ASP A 183 -10.25 10.20 12.84
N ASP A 184 -10.29 9.39 11.78
CA ASP A 184 -10.76 9.76 10.44
C ASP A 184 -10.02 10.96 9.83
N THR A 185 -8.73 11.10 10.13
CA THR A 185 -7.92 12.21 9.60
C THR A 185 -6.83 11.78 8.63
N MET A 186 -6.45 12.72 7.77
CA MET A 186 -5.22 12.72 7.00
C MET A 186 -4.33 13.85 7.51
N HIS A 187 -3.08 13.52 7.82
CA HIS A 187 -2.01 14.46 8.08
C HIS A 187 -1.12 14.61 6.85
N VAL A 188 -0.67 15.84 6.59
CA VAL A 188 0.37 16.15 5.60
C VAL A 188 1.56 16.71 6.35
N ILE A 189 2.71 16.06 6.18
CA ILE A 189 3.92 16.30 6.96
C ILE A 189 5.04 16.71 6.01
N ASP A 190 5.83 17.71 6.41
CA ASP A 190 7.08 18.05 5.74
C ASP A 190 8.15 17.00 6.09
N ILE A 191 8.80 16.41 5.10
CA ILE A 191 9.75 15.31 5.31
C ILE A 191 11.07 15.80 5.91
N GLU A 192 11.48 17.05 5.67
CA GLU A 192 12.74 17.58 6.20
C GLU A 192 12.60 17.94 7.68
N THR A 193 11.51 18.58 8.06
CA THR A 193 11.28 19.06 9.44
C THR A 193 10.49 18.07 10.30
N LEU A 194 9.78 17.12 9.68
CA LEU A 194 8.82 16.20 10.31
C LEU A 194 7.64 16.91 10.98
N GLU A 195 7.36 18.16 10.59
CA GLU A 195 6.25 18.93 11.12
C GLU A 195 4.96 18.68 10.34
N VAL A 196 3.83 18.61 11.05
CA VAL A 196 2.50 18.50 10.43
C VAL A 196 2.09 19.87 9.85
N LEU A 197 2.08 19.97 8.53
CA LEU A 197 1.65 21.16 7.79
C LEU A 197 0.13 21.29 7.75
N HIS A 198 -0.57 20.17 7.51
CA HIS A 198 -2.02 20.16 7.35
C HIS A 198 -2.66 18.95 8.02
N LYS A 199 -3.88 19.15 8.54
CA LYS A 199 -4.77 18.11 9.03
C LYS A 199 -6.13 18.25 8.38
N ARG A 200 -6.70 17.15 7.88
CA ARG A 200 -8.02 17.12 7.23
C ARG A 200 -8.79 15.90 7.70
N ARG A 201 -10.10 16.05 7.89
CA ARG A 201 -10.97 14.87 8.01
C ARG A 201 -11.20 14.28 6.63
N VAL A 202 -11.27 12.96 6.57
CA VAL A 202 -11.54 12.18 5.36
C VAL A 202 -12.73 11.25 5.64
N GLY A 203 -12.91 10.17 4.86
CA GLY A 203 -13.91 9.15 5.17
C GLY A 203 -13.59 8.37 6.46
N HIS A 204 -14.50 7.48 6.85
CA HIS A 204 -14.42 6.75 8.11
C HIS A 204 -13.47 5.55 8.01
N ILE A 205 -12.57 5.38 8.98
CA ILE A 205 -11.51 4.36 9.03
C ILE A 205 -10.66 4.36 7.75
N PRO A 206 -9.87 5.41 7.49
CA PRO A 206 -8.96 5.46 6.35
C PRO A 206 -7.76 4.51 6.54
N VAL A 207 -7.58 3.54 5.62
CA VAL A 207 -6.59 2.44 5.78
C VAL A 207 -5.50 2.39 4.71
N ARG A 208 -5.77 2.89 3.51
CA ARG A 208 -4.80 2.89 2.39
C ARG A 208 -4.69 4.27 1.78
N LEU A 209 -3.48 4.66 1.37
CA LEU A 209 -3.21 5.93 0.71
C LEU A 209 -2.25 5.69 -0.47
N VAL A 210 -2.59 6.21 -1.65
CA VAL A 210 -1.71 6.20 -2.84
C VAL A 210 -1.82 7.51 -3.61
N PHE A 211 -0.75 7.89 -4.31
CA PHE A 211 -0.76 9.05 -5.21
C PHE A 211 -1.01 8.63 -6.66
N SER A 212 -1.68 9.49 -7.43
CA SER A 212 -1.64 9.40 -8.88
C SER A 212 -0.19 9.57 -9.36
N PRO A 213 0.19 8.99 -10.52
CA PRO A 213 1.56 9.06 -11.03
C PRO A 213 2.09 10.49 -11.20
N ASP A 214 1.21 11.46 -11.50
CA ASP A 214 1.55 12.88 -11.62
C ASP A 214 1.56 13.65 -10.28
N GLY A 215 1.22 12.98 -9.16
CA GLY A 215 1.12 13.56 -7.83
C GLY A 215 -0.08 14.49 -7.63
N LYS A 216 -0.95 14.66 -8.62
CA LYS A 216 -2.08 15.60 -8.52
C LYS A 216 -3.12 15.17 -7.50
N TYR A 217 -3.37 13.86 -7.42
CA TYR A 217 -4.37 13.29 -6.53
C TYR A 217 -3.73 12.35 -5.51
N ALA A 218 -4.20 12.41 -4.27
CA ALA A 218 -4.07 11.30 -3.32
C ALA A 218 -5.44 10.62 -3.18
N LEU A 219 -5.46 9.30 -3.25
CA LEU A 219 -6.66 8.49 -2.98
C LEU A 219 -6.51 7.80 -1.64
N ILE A 220 -7.57 7.85 -0.84
CA ILE A 220 -7.62 7.21 0.47
C ILE A 220 -8.82 6.27 0.55
N ALA A 221 -8.56 4.97 0.72
CA ALA A 221 -9.61 3.98 0.97
C ALA A 221 -10.14 4.15 2.38
N ASN A 222 -11.42 4.44 2.51
CA ASN A 222 -12.09 4.57 3.80
C ASN A 222 -12.92 3.33 4.03
N ARG A 223 -12.33 2.40 4.78
CA ARG A 223 -12.86 1.08 5.02
C ARG A 223 -14.24 1.17 5.70
N GLY A 224 -14.38 2.05 6.69
CA GLY A 224 -15.58 2.20 7.50
C GLY A 224 -16.73 2.93 6.82
N SER A 225 -16.48 3.75 5.79
CA SER A 225 -17.52 4.47 5.03
C SER A 225 -17.80 3.90 3.64
N ASN A 226 -17.06 2.87 3.19
CA ASN A 226 -17.23 2.24 1.87
C ASN A 226 -17.06 3.24 0.72
N ASP A 227 -16.12 4.17 0.86
CA ASP A 227 -15.82 5.20 -0.13
C ASP A 227 -14.31 5.44 -0.26
N VAL A 228 -13.91 6.12 -1.33
CA VAL A 228 -12.56 6.63 -1.54
C VAL A 228 -12.58 8.14 -1.49
N SER A 229 -11.77 8.71 -0.60
CA SER A 229 -11.55 10.16 -0.52
C SER A 229 -10.57 10.56 -1.61
N VAL A 230 -10.93 11.56 -2.42
CA VAL A 230 -10.08 12.13 -3.48
C VAL A 230 -9.54 13.46 -3.00
N ILE A 231 -8.23 13.51 -2.75
CA ILE A 231 -7.54 14.71 -2.31
C ILE A 231 -6.85 15.35 -3.52
N ASP A 232 -7.20 16.58 -3.86
CA ASP A 232 -6.35 17.40 -4.76
C ASP A 232 -5.21 17.98 -3.91
N THR A 233 -3.97 17.65 -4.28
CA THR A 233 -2.77 17.99 -3.49
C THR A 233 -2.43 19.48 -3.54
N LYS A 234 -2.99 20.21 -4.51
CA LYS A 234 -2.73 21.63 -4.76
C LYS A 234 -4.01 22.44 -4.95
N GLN A 235 -5.07 22.06 -4.24
CA GLN A 235 -6.34 22.79 -4.29
C GLN A 235 -6.16 24.25 -3.85
N LYS A 236 -6.65 25.19 -4.63
CA LYS A 236 -6.70 26.61 -4.27
C LYS A 236 -8.03 26.96 -3.64
N ILE A 237 -8.01 27.42 -2.39
CA ILE A 237 -9.19 27.90 -1.65
C ILE A 237 -8.87 29.29 -1.10
N ASN A 238 -9.66 30.29 -1.49
CA ASN A 238 -9.45 31.70 -1.10
C ASN A 238 -8.02 32.21 -1.38
N GLY A 239 -7.44 31.80 -2.50
CA GLY A 239 -6.08 32.20 -2.90
C GLY A 239 -4.94 31.42 -2.24
N ILE A 240 -5.24 30.51 -1.32
CA ILE A 240 -4.24 29.67 -0.63
C ILE A 240 -4.25 28.27 -1.23
N GLU A 241 -3.09 27.81 -1.66
CA GLU A 241 -2.87 26.44 -2.12
C GLU A 241 -2.65 25.50 -0.93
N ARG A 242 -3.41 24.41 -0.86
CA ARG A 242 -3.29 23.38 0.17
C ARG A 242 -4.01 22.09 -0.25
N PRO A 243 -3.61 20.94 0.31
CA PRO A 243 -4.32 19.68 0.10
C PRO A 243 -5.77 19.76 0.59
N TRP A 244 -6.70 19.28 -0.23
CA TRP A 244 -8.13 19.33 0.06
C TRP A 244 -8.91 18.16 -0.54
N GLU A 245 -9.85 17.64 0.23
CA GLU A 245 -10.79 16.62 -0.24
C GLU A 245 -11.80 17.27 -1.20
N ILE A 246 -11.73 16.90 -2.48
CA ILE A 246 -12.59 17.44 -3.52
C ILE A 246 -13.80 16.53 -3.81
N LYS A 247 -13.72 15.26 -3.42
CA LYS A 247 -14.78 14.27 -3.67
C LYS A 247 -14.65 13.03 -2.79
N ARG A 248 -15.77 12.38 -2.50
CA ARG A 248 -15.84 10.97 -2.08
C ARG A 248 -16.51 10.14 -3.15
N ILE A 249 -15.88 9.03 -3.53
CA ILE A 249 -16.40 8.10 -4.53
C ILE A 249 -16.89 6.87 -3.76
N PRO A 250 -18.21 6.62 -3.71
CA PRO A 250 -18.72 5.36 -3.18
C PRO A 250 -18.16 4.19 -3.98
N VAL A 251 -17.76 3.12 -3.28
CA VAL A 251 -17.20 1.89 -3.87
C VAL A 251 -17.86 0.66 -3.22
N GLY A 252 -17.26 -0.52 -3.35
CA GLY A 252 -17.70 -1.71 -2.62
C GLY A 252 -17.51 -1.60 -1.11
N ILE A 253 -17.90 -2.66 -0.38
CA ILE A 253 -17.89 -2.65 1.09
C ILE A 253 -16.50 -3.02 1.60
N TRP A 254 -16.02 -2.31 2.63
CA TRP A 254 -14.67 -2.45 3.18
C TRP A 254 -13.60 -2.24 2.10
N ALA A 255 -13.56 -1.03 1.54
CA ALA A 255 -12.47 -0.61 0.66
C ALA A 255 -11.11 -0.78 1.36
N GLY A 256 -10.15 -1.38 0.67
CA GLY A 256 -8.80 -1.68 1.17
C GLY A 256 -7.73 -1.20 0.20
N GLY A 257 -6.94 -2.12 -0.35
CA GLY A 257 -5.90 -1.82 -1.33
C GLY A 257 -6.40 -0.93 -2.49
N ILE A 258 -5.58 0.06 -2.88
CA ILE A 258 -5.79 0.91 -4.05
C ILE A 258 -4.52 0.91 -4.88
N VAL A 259 -4.66 0.84 -6.21
CA VAL A 259 -3.56 1.05 -7.16
C VAL A 259 -4.01 1.84 -8.38
N PHE A 260 -3.12 2.63 -8.98
CA PHE A 260 -3.35 3.29 -10.27
C PHE A 260 -2.77 2.45 -11.41
N ASN A 261 -3.33 2.59 -12.61
CA ASN A 261 -2.58 2.23 -13.81
C ASN A 261 -1.42 3.22 -14.08
N ASN A 262 -0.51 2.86 -14.98
CA ASN A 262 0.73 3.61 -15.22
C ASN A 262 0.54 5.09 -15.58
N ASP A 263 -0.52 5.44 -16.33
CA ASP A 263 -0.77 6.82 -16.74
C ASP A 263 -1.70 7.59 -15.77
N GLY A 264 -2.23 6.92 -14.75
CA GLY A 264 -3.13 7.50 -13.75
C GLY A 264 -4.54 7.77 -14.25
N SER A 265 -4.92 7.31 -15.45
CA SER A 265 -6.27 7.49 -15.98
C SER A 265 -7.32 6.67 -15.22
N TYR A 266 -6.90 5.58 -14.59
CA TYR A 266 -7.74 4.70 -13.79
C TYR A 266 -7.11 4.37 -12.44
N ALA A 267 -7.96 4.21 -11.43
CA ALA A 267 -7.60 3.62 -10.14
C ALA A 267 -8.50 2.40 -9.86
N TYR A 268 -7.95 1.43 -9.15
CA TYR A 268 -8.59 0.16 -8.83
C TYR A 268 -8.60 -0.03 -7.32
N VAL A 269 -9.75 -0.39 -6.76
CA VAL A 269 -9.96 -0.52 -5.31
C VAL A 269 -10.47 -1.90 -4.99
N ALA A 270 -9.70 -2.67 -4.22
CA ALA A 270 -10.16 -3.96 -3.68
C ALA A 270 -11.19 -3.71 -2.57
N ASN A 271 -12.37 -4.32 -2.70
CA ASN A 271 -13.44 -4.19 -1.73
C ASN A 271 -13.64 -5.53 -1.03
N ASN A 272 -13.18 -5.59 0.21
CA ASN A 272 -13.06 -6.84 0.93
C ASN A 272 -14.42 -7.53 1.07
N LYS A 273 -15.49 -6.84 1.49
CA LYS A 273 -16.77 -7.51 1.78
C LYS A 273 -17.67 -7.72 0.57
N THR A 274 -17.40 -7.10 -0.56
CA THR A 274 -18.15 -7.33 -1.80
C THR A 274 -17.44 -8.31 -2.74
N ASN A 275 -16.22 -8.76 -2.41
CA ASN A 275 -15.43 -9.69 -3.22
C ASN A 275 -15.23 -9.19 -4.67
N ASP A 276 -15.07 -7.88 -4.81
CA ASP A 276 -14.97 -7.21 -6.10
C ASP A 276 -13.91 -6.10 -6.08
N ILE A 277 -13.54 -5.64 -7.27
CA ILE A 277 -12.67 -4.50 -7.50
C ILE A 277 -13.50 -3.38 -8.10
N SER A 278 -13.49 -2.20 -7.49
CA SER A 278 -14.10 -1.01 -8.07
C SER A 278 -13.12 -0.37 -9.05
N VAL A 279 -13.58 -0.06 -10.26
CA VAL A 279 -12.78 0.62 -11.29
C VAL A 279 -13.22 2.08 -11.34
N ILE A 280 -12.29 2.98 -11.03
CA ILE A 280 -12.52 4.42 -10.94
C ILE A 280 -11.87 5.12 -12.12
N ASN A 281 -12.67 5.85 -12.89
CA ASN A 281 -12.16 6.75 -13.92
C ASN A 281 -11.73 8.07 -13.28
N MET A 282 -10.45 8.41 -13.41
CA MET A 282 -9.86 9.56 -12.72
C MET A 282 -10.14 10.90 -13.39
N LYS A 283 -10.59 10.89 -14.65
CA LYS A 283 -11.06 12.09 -15.33
C LYS A 283 -12.44 12.51 -14.85
N THR A 284 -13.34 11.54 -14.63
CA THR A 284 -14.72 11.81 -14.17
C THR A 284 -14.87 11.73 -12.65
N LEU A 285 -13.86 11.14 -11.98
CA LEU A 285 -13.85 10.80 -10.55
C LEU A 285 -15.08 9.96 -10.17
N LYS A 286 -15.40 8.94 -10.96
CA LYS A 286 -16.56 8.07 -10.74
C LYS A 286 -16.14 6.61 -10.88
N GLU A 287 -16.77 5.76 -10.08
CA GLU A 287 -16.80 4.32 -10.34
C GLU A 287 -17.54 4.06 -11.67
N GLU A 288 -16.92 3.30 -12.56
CA GLU A 288 -17.49 2.94 -13.88
C GLU A 288 -18.08 1.52 -13.88
N ASN A 289 -17.38 0.58 -13.25
CA ASN A 289 -17.79 -0.81 -13.12
C ASN A 289 -17.07 -1.51 -11.96
N ARG A 290 -17.46 -2.77 -11.73
CA ARG A 290 -16.80 -3.68 -10.80
C ARG A 290 -16.38 -4.97 -11.47
N ILE A 291 -15.33 -5.59 -10.93
CA ILE A 291 -14.79 -6.87 -11.38
C ILE A 291 -14.82 -7.85 -10.21
N ASP A 292 -15.57 -8.94 -10.34
CA ASP A 292 -15.61 -9.99 -9.33
C ASP A 292 -14.27 -10.72 -9.25
N VAL A 293 -13.82 -10.99 -8.03
CA VAL A 293 -12.59 -11.73 -7.71
C VAL A 293 -12.85 -12.75 -6.59
N GLY A 294 -11.79 -13.32 -6.01
CA GLY A 294 -11.91 -14.23 -4.87
C GLY A 294 -12.38 -13.55 -3.59
N ILE A 295 -12.49 -14.33 -2.53
CA ILE A 295 -13.09 -13.87 -1.27
C ILE A 295 -12.16 -12.93 -0.51
N HIS A 296 -12.74 -11.83 -0.02
CA HIS A 296 -12.08 -10.84 0.83
C HIS A 296 -10.80 -10.27 0.22
N PRO A 297 -10.88 -9.63 -0.97
CA PRO A 297 -9.73 -9.03 -1.61
C PRO A 297 -9.18 -7.87 -0.77
N ASP A 298 -7.86 -7.66 -0.79
CA ASP A 298 -7.21 -6.55 -0.09
C ASP A 298 -6.01 -6.02 -0.88
N GLY A 299 -4.82 -6.62 -0.74
CA GLY A 299 -3.64 -6.23 -1.51
C GLY A 299 -3.91 -6.30 -3.02
N ILE A 300 -3.49 -5.26 -3.73
CA ILE A 300 -3.71 -5.11 -5.18
C ILE A 300 -2.50 -4.42 -5.81
N ALA A 301 -2.06 -4.93 -6.97
CA ALA A 301 -1.00 -4.33 -7.77
C ALA A 301 -1.37 -4.32 -9.25
N TYR A 302 -0.85 -3.34 -9.99
CA TYR A 302 -1.01 -3.21 -11.43
C TYR A 302 0.24 -3.74 -12.13
N LEU A 303 0.05 -4.68 -13.07
CA LEU A 303 1.10 -5.37 -13.84
C LEU A 303 0.93 -5.10 -15.35
#